data_AF-A0A0V0UVQ4-F1
#
_entry.id   AF-A0A0V0UVQ4-F1
#
_cell.length_a   1.000
_cell.length_b   1.000
_cell.length_c   1.000
_cell.angle_alpha   90.00
_cell.angle_beta   90.00
_cell.angle_gamma   90.00
#
_symmetry.space_group_name_H-M   'P 1'
#
loop_
_entity.id
_entity.type
_entity.pdbx_description
1 polymer ?
#
loop_
_entity_poly.entity_id
_entity_poly.type
_entity_poly.pdbx_seq_one_letter_code
_entity_poly.pdbx_strand_id
1 'polypeptide(L)'
;MAVRAQYGNSYEIGVFAKLTNTYCLVGIGGCTNFYSVFEAELDDVMPVVHASVGGCRIVGRLTVGNRHGLLVPMSTTDQELQHLANSLPDDVKIRRVEERLSALGNVISCNDYAAVVHPELDYETEEALTDVLGVEVFRLTIAKNSLVGTYTVLSNQGGLVHPNATMQELAELSSLLDIPVASGSVNLGSSLIAGGLCVNDWCAFCGMNTSATEIGVIESIFKIGLKGPQQMSSELQIHSRNANFNVLSYMNARLQDLTM
;
A
#
# COMPACT_ATOMS: atom_id res chain seq x y z
N MET A 1 9.85 -1.74 12.47
CA MET A 1 9.34 -2.92 13.20
C MET A 1 7.86 -3.07 12.88
N ALA A 2 7.28 -4.25 13.05
CA ALA A 2 5.83 -4.41 12.95
C ALA A 2 5.14 -3.88 14.22
N VAL A 3 4.21 -2.95 14.07
CA VAL A 3 3.50 -2.30 15.18
C VAL A 3 2.07 -2.81 15.26
N ARG A 4 1.62 -3.11 16.48
CA ARG A 4 0.25 -3.56 16.72
C ARG A 4 -0.69 -2.37 16.89
N ALA A 5 -1.83 -2.42 16.23
CA ALA A 5 -2.88 -1.40 16.32
C ALA A 5 -4.28 -2.03 16.46
N GLN A 6 -5.22 -1.24 16.96
CA GLN A 6 -6.63 -1.61 17.09
C GLN A 6 -7.52 -0.42 16.75
N TYR A 7 -8.52 -0.63 15.91
CA TYR A 7 -9.50 0.39 15.56
C TYR A 7 -10.80 0.15 16.31
N GLY A 8 -11.07 0.93 17.36
CA GLY A 8 -12.20 0.69 18.25
C GLY A 8 -12.12 -0.72 18.86
N ASN A 9 -13.07 -1.58 18.51
CA ASN A 9 -13.08 -3.00 18.93
C ASN A 9 -12.64 -3.98 17.83
N SER A 10 -12.19 -3.49 16.67
CA SER A 10 -11.76 -4.34 15.56
C SER A 10 -10.24 -4.45 15.46
N TYR A 11 -9.76 -5.66 15.16
CA TYR A 11 -8.36 -5.96 14.86
C TYR A 11 -8.05 -5.89 13.36
N GLU A 12 -9.06 -5.59 12.53
CA GLU A 12 -8.91 -5.48 11.08
C GLU A 12 -8.51 -4.06 10.67
N ILE A 13 -7.29 -3.67 11.02
CA ILE A 13 -6.79 -2.31 10.79
C ILE A 13 -6.69 -1.93 9.31
N GLY A 14 -6.46 -2.89 8.40
CA GLY A 14 -6.38 -2.64 6.96
C GLY A 14 -7.73 -2.40 6.30
N VAL A 15 -8.82 -2.58 7.04
CA VAL A 15 -10.14 -2.07 6.62
C VAL A 15 -10.21 -0.54 6.77
N PHE A 16 -9.56 0.01 7.79
CA PHE A 16 -9.67 1.41 8.20
C PHE A 16 -8.46 2.26 7.82
N ALA A 17 -7.37 1.66 7.38
CA ALA A 17 -6.17 2.37 6.96
C ALA A 17 -5.69 1.86 5.60
N LYS A 18 -5.16 2.76 4.78
CA LYS A 18 -4.40 2.42 3.58
C LYS A 18 -2.99 2.98 3.75
N LEU A 19 -2.00 2.11 3.65
CA LEU A 19 -0.61 2.49 3.74
C LEU A 19 0.04 2.34 2.36
N THR A 20 0.78 3.35 1.95
CA THR A 20 1.64 3.34 0.75
C THR A 20 3.04 3.79 1.13
N ASN A 21 3.94 3.92 0.16
CA ASN A 21 5.28 4.45 0.37
C ASN A 21 5.32 5.99 0.49
N THR A 22 4.28 6.73 0.08
CA THR A 22 4.32 8.21 0.06
C THR A 22 3.26 8.88 0.91
N TYR A 23 2.18 8.18 1.24
CA TYR A 23 1.09 8.70 2.05
C TYR A 23 0.39 7.57 2.80
N CYS A 24 -0.26 7.92 3.91
CA CYS A 24 -1.13 7.02 4.64
C CYS A 24 -2.53 7.65 4.74
N LEU A 25 -3.56 6.87 4.42
CA LEU A 25 -4.96 7.25 4.62
C LEU A 25 -5.49 6.54 5.85
N VAL A 26 -6.15 7.28 6.72
CA VAL A 26 -6.77 6.74 7.92
C VAL A 26 -8.23 7.17 7.98
N GLY A 27 -9.11 6.19 8.23
CA GLY A 27 -10.54 6.40 8.31
C GLY A 27 -10.92 7.33 9.46
N ILE A 28 -11.79 8.30 9.19
CA ILE A 28 -12.35 9.16 10.24
C ILE A 28 -13.18 8.36 11.27
N GLY A 29 -13.24 8.90 12.49
CA GLY A 29 -14.01 8.30 13.59
C GLY A 29 -13.26 7.21 14.37
N GLY A 30 -11.94 7.13 14.21
CA GLY A 30 -11.05 6.37 15.07
C GLY A 30 -10.81 7.06 16.42
N CYS A 31 -10.35 6.26 17.39
CA CYS A 31 -9.87 6.77 18.68
C CYS A 31 -8.45 7.34 18.53
N THR A 32 -8.10 8.32 19.36
CA THR A 32 -6.77 8.97 19.34
C THR A 32 -5.64 7.94 19.43
N ASN A 33 -5.81 6.87 20.21
CA ASN A 33 -4.84 5.79 20.30
C ASN A 33 -4.53 5.15 18.94
N PHE A 34 -5.51 5.03 18.04
CA PHE A 34 -5.27 4.50 16.71
C PHE A 34 -4.43 5.46 15.86
N TYR A 35 -4.81 6.73 15.82
CA TYR A 35 -4.09 7.75 15.07
C TYR A 35 -2.65 7.92 15.58
N SER A 36 -2.46 7.98 16.90
CA SER A 36 -1.15 8.12 17.52
C SER A 36 -0.19 6.97 17.17
N VAL A 37 -0.69 5.76 16.91
CA VAL A 37 0.16 4.64 16.48
C VAL A 37 0.71 4.85 15.07
N PHE A 38 -0.11 5.39 14.16
CA PHE A 38 0.34 5.69 12.79
C PHE A 38 1.23 6.95 12.79
N GLU A 39 0.80 8.01 13.46
CA GLU A 39 1.55 9.27 13.56
C GLU A 39 2.92 9.06 14.20
N ALA A 40 3.04 8.26 15.27
CA ALA A 40 4.32 8.00 15.93
C ALA A 40 5.39 7.38 15.02
N GLU A 41 4.99 6.62 13.99
CA GLU A 41 5.92 5.94 13.08
C GLU A 41 6.03 6.64 11.72
N LEU A 42 5.03 7.42 11.31
CA LEU A 42 4.91 7.95 9.95
C LEU A 42 5.05 9.46 9.85
N ASP A 43 4.75 10.24 10.89
CA ASP A 43 4.56 11.70 10.79
C ASP A 43 5.84 12.42 10.32
N ASP A 44 7.02 11.87 10.63
CA ASP A 44 8.32 12.39 10.19
C ASP A 44 8.63 12.10 8.70
N VAL A 45 7.95 11.12 8.08
CA VAL A 45 8.31 10.58 6.76
C VAL A 45 7.23 10.81 5.70
N MET A 46 5.96 10.70 6.07
CA MET A 46 4.83 10.84 5.13
C MET A 46 3.58 11.42 5.81
N PRO A 47 2.71 12.11 5.06
CA PRO A 47 1.46 12.62 5.62
C PRO A 47 0.48 11.49 5.98
N VAL A 48 -0.03 11.57 7.21
CA VAL A 48 -1.16 10.75 7.70
C VAL A 48 -2.46 11.54 7.50
N VAL A 49 -3.24 11.16 6.50
CA VAL A 49 -4.45 11.88 6.09
C VAL A 49 -5.69 11.23 6.68
N HIS A 50 -6.39 11.97 7.53
CA HIS A 50 -7.71 11.58 8.02
C HIS A 50 -8.76 11.81 6.95
N ALA A 51 -9.38 10.74 6.44
CA ALA A 51 -10.32 10.82 5.32
C ALA A 51 -11.54 9.90 5.51
N SER A 52 -12.65 10.28 4.89
CA SER A 52 -13.75 9.39 4.57
C SER A 52 -13.84 9.21 3.06
N VAL A 53 -14.41 8.08 2.65
CA VAL A 53 -14.62 7.77 1.25
C VAL A 53 -16.06 7.33 1.09
N GLY A 54 -16.86 8.12 0.38
CA GLY A 54 -18.30 7.89 0.23
C GLY A 54 -19.03 7.93 1.56
N GLY A 55 -18.64 8.83 2.48
CA GLY A 55 -19.19 8.94 3.83
C GLY A 55 -18.85 7.76 4.74
N CYS A 56 -18.00 6.84 4.29
CA CYS A 56 -17.61 5.67 5.05
C CYS A 56 -16.21 5.81 5.66
N ARG A 57 -16.01 5.19 6.82
CA ARG A 57 -14.72 5.10 7.52
C ARG A 57 -13.79 3.99 7.02
N ILE A 58 -14.27 3.13 6.13
CA ILE A 58 -13.56 1.93 5.65
C ILE A 58 -12.63 2.24 4.46
N VAL A 59 -11.77 3.24 4.62
CA VAL A 59 -10.94 3.77 3.54
C VAL A 59 -9.99 2.73 2.95
N GLY A 60 -9.48 1.80 3.77
CA GLY A 60 -8.54 0.76 3.31
C GLY A 60 -9.15 -0.23 2.33
N ARG A 61 -10.44 -0.56 2.49
CA ARG A 61 -11.16 -1.44 1.53
C ARG A 61 -11.71 -0.70 0.33
N LEU A 62 -12.08 0.56 0.49
CA LEU A 62 -12.67 1.34 -0.60
C LEU A 62 -11.63 1.88 -1.57
N THR A 63 -10.38 2.05 -1.13
CA THR A 63 -9.34 2.68 -1.94
C THR A 63 -8.17 1.75 -2.24
N VAL A 64 -7.51 2.03 -3.35
CA VAL A 64 -6.30 1.35 -3.81
C VAL A 64 -5.33 2.42 -4.25
N GLY A 65 -4.07 2.27 -3.89
CA GLY A 65 -3.06 3.25 -4.28
C GLY A 65 -1.66 2.73 -4.03
N ASN A 66 -0.74 3.36 -4.72
CA ASN A 66 0.70 3.14 -4.61
C ASN A 66 1.36 4.52 -4.45
N ARG A 67 2.68 4.60 -4.61
CA ARG A 67 3.39 5.89 -4.53
C ARG A 67 3.00 6.92 -5.61
N HIS A 68 2.42 6.48 -6.72
CA HIS A 68 2.16 7.29 -7.92
C HIS A 68 0.73 7.81 -7.98
N GLY A 69 -0.22 7.10 -7.38
CA GLY A 69 -1.62 7.46 -7.50
C GLY A 69 -2.54 6.77 -6.50
N LEU A 70 -3.75 7.31 -6.41
CA LEU A 70 -4.83 6.85 -5.57
C LEU A 70 -6.11 6.69 -6.40
N LEU A 71 -6.64 5.48 -6.41
CA LEU A 71 -7.95 5.16 -6.97
C LEU A 71 -9.00 5.18 -5.86
N VAL A 72 -10.07 5.93 -6.10
CA VAL A 72 -11.22 6.08 -5.21
C VAL A 72 -12.49 5.66 -5.94
N PRO A 73 -13.51 5.15 -5.24
CA PRO A 73 -14.76 4.73 -5.88
C PRO A 73 -15.58 5.94 -6.35
N MET A 74 -16.49 5.73 -7.30
CA MET A 74 -17.43 6.77 -7.75
C MET A 74 -18.34 7.33 -6.66
N SER A 75 -18.54 6.62 -5.56
CA SER A 75 -19.32 7.09 -4.40
C SER A 75 -18.62 8.22 -3.61
N THR A 76 -17.34 8.50 -3.89
CA THR A 76 -16.56 9.53 -3.21
C THR A 76 -17.09 10.92 -3.54
N THR A 77 -17.41 11.71 -2.52
CA THR A 77 -17.95 13.06 -2.69
C THR A 77 -16.88 14.05 -3.19
N ASP A 78 -17.29 15.17 -3.78
CA ASP A 78 -16.36 16.21 -4.24
C ASP A 78 -15.60 16.87 -3.09
N GLN A 79 -16.23 16.97 -1.90
CA GLN A 79 -15.58 17.48 -0.71
C GLN A 79 -14.46 16.55 -0.22
N GLU A 80 -14.72 15.24 -0.19
CA GLU A 80 -13.71 14.23 0.16
C GLU A 80 -12.55 14.23 -0.85
N LEU A 81 -12.86 14.33 -2.15
CA LEU A 81 -11.83 14.37 -3.18
C LEU A 81 -10.97 15.62 -3.08
N GLN A 82 -11.57 16.80 -2.83
CA GLN A 82 -10.82 18.03 -2.60
C GLN A 82 -9.95 17.94 -1.34
N HIS A 83 -10.45 17.33 -0.27
CA HIS A 83 -9.68 17.10 0.96
C HIS A 83 -8.46 16.21 0.73
N LEU A 84 -8.64 15.11 -0.03
CA LEU A 84 -7.54 14.24 -0.44
C LEU A 84 -6.53 15.01 -1.31
N ALA A 85 -6.99 15.72 -2.33
CA ALA A 85 -6.12 16.48 -3.23
C ALA A 85 -5.29 17.55 -2.51
N ASN A 86 -5.84 18.18 -1.46
CA ASN A 86 -5.13 19.18 -0.67
C ASN A 86 -4.13 18.58 0.33
N SER A 87 -4.33 17.32 0.73
CA SER A 87 -3.56 16.67 1.80
C SER A 87 -2.48 15.72 1.27
N LEU A 88 -2.66 15.18 0.06
CA LEU A 88 -1.68 14.32 -0.58
C LEU A 88 -0.59 15.15 -1.28
N PRO A 89 0.61 14.57 -1.47
CA PRO A 89 1.66 15.21 -2.28
C PRO A 89 1.20 15.45 -3.73
N ASP A 90 1.67 16.54 -4.35
CA ASP A 90 1.28 16.95 -5.71
C ASP A 90 1.59 15.91 -6.80
N ASP A 91 2.56 15.02 -6.54
CA ASP A 91 2.94 13.93 -7.46
C ASP A 91 1.89 12.82 -7.54
N VAL A 92 0.98 12.72 -6.57
CA VAL A 92 0.00 11.64 -6.48
C VAL A 92 -1.25 11.98 -7.27
N LYS A 93 -1.52 11.20 -8.32
CA LYS A 93 -2.73 11.37 -9.14
C LYS A 93 -3.93 10.69 -8.48
N ILE A 94 -5.02 11.43 -8.29
CA ILE A 94 -6.27 10.89 -7.76
C ILE A 94 -7.27 10.69 -8.90
N ARG A 95 -7.83 9.49 -9.06
CA ARG A 95 -8.85 9.18 -10.07
C ARG A 95 -10.03 8.44 -9.45
N ARG A 96 -11.24 8.84 -9.83
CA ARG A 96 -12.47 8.10 -9.52
C ARG A 96 -12.66 6.96 -10.53
N VAL A 97 -13.03 5.78 -10.02
CA VAL A 97 -13.28 4.60 -10.85
C VAL A 97 -14.63 3.99 -10.47
N GLU A 98 -15.41 3.63 -11.49
CA GLU A 98 -16.65 2.85 -11.33
C GLU A 98 -16.30 1.37 -11.40
N GLU A 99 -16.49 0.66 -10.30
CA GLU A 99 -16.29 -0.80 -10.26
C GLU A 99 -17.56 -1.45 -9.72
N ARG A 100 -18.04 -2.49 -10.41
CA ARG A 100 -19.35 -3.12 -10.14
C ARG A 100 -19.23 -4.44 -9.38
N LEU A 101 -18.07 -5.09 -9.41
CA LEU A 101 -17.87 -6.38 -8.76
C LEU A 101 -17.81 -6.27 -7.23
N SER A 102 -16.95 -5.40 -6.72
CA SER A 102 -16.78 -5.17 -5.28
C SER A 102 -16.05 -3.85 -5.03
N ALA A 103 -15.73 -3.56 -3.77
CA ALA A 103 -14.88 -2.45 -3.41
C ALA A 103 -13.47 -2.62 -3.99
N LEU A 104 -12.86 -1.52 -4.46
CA LEU A 104 -11.55 -1.51 -5.14
C LEU A 104 -10.47 -2.26 -4.34
N GLY A 105 -10.39 -2.03 -3.03
CA GLY A 105 -9.40 -2.66 -2.15
C GLY A 105 -9.63 -4.16 -1.90
N ASN A 106 -10.79 -4.70 -2.28
CA ASN A 106 -11.02 -6.15 -2.23
C ASN A 106 -10.62 -6.85 -3.52
N VAL A 107 -10.75 -6.16 -4.66
CA VAL A 107 -10.50 -6.73 -6.00
C VAL A 107 -9.06 -6.50 -6.47
N ILE A 108 -8.35 -5.51 -5.93
CA ILE A 108 -7.00 -5.15 -6.37
C ILE A 108 -6.03 -5.20 -5.18
N SER A 109 -4.88 -5.85 -5.39
CA SER A 109 -3.70 -5.77 -4.52
C SER A 109 -2.54 -5.26 -5.37
N CYS A 110 -1.87 -4.18 -4.96
CA CYS A 110 -0.82 -3.55 -5.76
C CYS A 110 0.41 -3.21 -4.92
N ASN A 111 1.57 -3.24 -5.57
CA ASN A 111 2.79 -2.56 -5.13
C ASN A 111 3.10 -1.40 -6.08
N ASP A 112 4.34 -0.88 -6.10
CA ASP A 112 4.69 0.25 -6.98
C ASP A 112 4.94 -0.16 -8.44
N TYR A 113 5.07 -1.46 -8.75
CA TYR A 113 5.45 -1.95 -10.09
C TYR A 113 4.38 -2.85 -10.74
N ALA A 114 3.64 -3.60 -9.94
CA ALA A 114 2.71 -4.63 -10.35
C ALA A 114 1.43 -4.61 -9.49
N ALA A 115 0.31 -4.98 -10.12
CA ALA A 115 -0.97 -5.14 -9.48
C ALA A 115 -1.58 -6.50 -9.83
N VAL A 116 -2.02 -7.22 -8.81
CA VAL A 116 -2.83 -8.43 -8.95
C VAL A 116 -4.29 -8.06 -8.80
N VAL A 117 -5.11 -8.46 -9.77
CA VAL A 117 -6.52 -8.08 -9.85
C VAL A 117 -7.44 -9.28 -10.04
N HIS A 118 -8.72 -9.06 -9.77
CA HIS A 118 -9.79 -10.01 -10.06
C HIS A 118 -9.80 -10.40 -11.55
N PRO A 119 -10.00 -11.68 -11.92
CA PRO A 119 -9.93 -12.12 -13.33
C PRO A 119 -10.96 -11.46 -14.25
N GLU A 120 -12.15 -11.17 -13.71
CA GLU A 120 -13.28 -10.57 -14.42
C GLU A 120 -13.31 -9.04 -14.29
N LEU A 121 -12.19 -8.39 -13.94
CA LEU A 121 -12.13 -6.92 -13.83
C LEU A 121 -12.47 -6.25 -15.17
N ASP A 122 -13.24 -5.17 -15.08
CA ASP A 122 -13.59 -4.33 -16.22
C ASP A 122 -12.35 -3.66 -16.82
N TYR A 123 -12.32 -3.53 -18.15
CA TYR A 123 -11.19 -2.97 -18.89
C TYR A 123 -10.92 -1.50 -18.51
N GLU A 124 -11.96 -0.72 -18.19
CA GLU A 124 -11.81 0.68 -17.77
C GLU A 124 -11.08 0.79 -16.42
N THR A 125 -11.35 -0.12 -15.48
CA THR A 125 -10.63 -0.19 -14.20
C THR A 125 -9.18 -0.61 -14.41
N GLU A 126 -8.92 -1.54 -15.33
CA GLU A 126 -7.56 -1.94 -15.69
C GLU A 126 -6.74 -0.79 -16.32
N GLU A 127 -7.33 -0.05 -17.25
CA GLU A 127 -6.71 1.14 -17.84
C GLU A 127 -6.41 2.21 -16.77
N ALA A 128 -7.33 2.40 -15.81
CA ALA A 128 -7.10 3.31 -14.69
C ALA A 128 -5.92 2.88 -13.81
N LEU A 129 -5.68 1.58 -13.62
CA LEU A 129 -4.52 1.09 -12.87
C LEU A 129 -3.21 1.40 -13.60
N THR A 130 -3.14 1.14 -14.91
CA THR A 130 -1.94 1.41 -15.70
C THR A 130 -1.66 2.91 -15.81
N ASP A 131 -2.68 3.74 -16.06
CA ASP A 131 -2.51 5.19 -16.25
C ASP A 131 -2.18 5.96 -14.97
N VAL A 132 -2.82 5.58 -13.85
CA VAL A 132 -2.74 6.33 -12.59
C VAL A 132 -1.65 5.76 -11.70
N LEU A 133 -1.60 4.44 -11.53
CA LEU A 133 -0.62 3.79 -10.68
C LEU A 133 0.68 3.49 -11.43
N GLY A 134 0.66 3.38 -12.76
CA GLY A 134 1.86 3.09 -13.54
C GLY A 134 2.36 1.65 -13.37
N VAL A 135 1.45 0.71 -13.11
CA VAL A 135 1.75 -0.69 -12.77
C VAL A 135 1.30 -1.66 -13.85
N GLU A 136 2.02 -2.78 -13.95
CA GLU A 136 1.60 -3.93 -14.77
C GLU A 136 0.47 -4.70 -14.08
N VAL A 137 -0.60 -5.00 -14.81
CA VAL A 137 -1.80 -5.62 -14.25
C VAL A 137 -1.83 -7.12 -14.58
N PHE A 138 -2.04 -7.94 -13.55
CA PHE A 138 -2.09 -9.39 -13.65
C PHE A 138 -3.41 -9.93 -13.10
N ARG A 139 -4.15 -10.62 -13.95
CA ARG A 139 -5.45 -11.24 -13.63
C ARG A 139 -5.23 -12.63 -13.06
N LEU A 140 -5.35 -12.80 -11.75
CA LEU A 140 -5.05 -14.07 -11.05
C LEU A 140 -6.11 -14.40 -10.00
N THR A 141 -6.08 -15.66 -9.54
CA THR A 141 -6.85 -16.11 -8.38
C THR A 141 -5.90 -16.68 -7.34
N ILE A 142 -6.21 -16.49 -6.05
CA ILE A 142 -5.32 -16.87 -4.96
C ILE A 142 -6.08 -17.83 -4.04
N ALA A 143 -5.57 -19.05 -3.87
CA ALA A 143 -6.22 -20.10 -3.09
C ALA A 143 -7.69 -20.34 -3.48
N LYS A 144 -7.99 -20.34 -4.79
CA LYS A 144 -9.34 -20.43 -5.38
C LYS A 144 -10.30 -19.27 -5.05
N ASN A 145 -9.78 -18.18 -4.49
CA ASN A 145 -10.55 -16.96 -4.27
C ASN A 145 -10.21 -15.93 -5.34
N SER A 146 -11.25 -15.23 -5.81
CA SER A 146 -11.11 -14.17 -6.81
C SER A 146 -10.86 -12.78 -6.21
N LEU A 147 -11.18 -12.60 -4.92
CA LEU A 147 -10.96 -11.35 -4.16
C LEU A 147 -9.50 -11.21 -3.70
N VAL A 148 -8.59 -11.06 -4.65
CA VAL A 148 -7.13 -11.03 -4.41
C VAL A 148 -6.71 -9.94 -3.41
N GLY A 149 -7.34 -8.77 -3.45
CA GLY A 149 -7.06 -7.65 -2.54
C GLY A 149 -7.40 -7.93 -1.08
N THR A 150 -8.31 -8.88 -0.81
CA THR A 150 -8.65 -9.28 0.58
C THR A 150 -7.65 -10.27 1.16
N TYR A 151 -7.15 -11.17 0.31
CA TYR A 151 -6.37 -12.33 0.72
C TYR A 151 -4.87 -12.13 0.55
N THR A 152 -4.45 -10.99 0.01
CA THR A 152 -3.06 -10.73 -0.33
C THR A 152 -2.67 -9.30 -0.02
N VAL A 153 -1.53 -9.15 0.63
CA VAL A 153 -0.87 -7.86 0.87
C VAL A 153 0.49 -7.89 0.18
N LEU A 154 0.74 -6.90 -0.67
CA LEU A 154 1.98 -6.75 -1.42
C LEU A 154 2.72 -5.49 -0.98
N SER A 155 4.04 -5.56 -1.07
CA SER A 155 4.96 -4.43 -0.99
C SER A 155 6.00 -4.59 -2.10
N ASN A 156 6.98 -3.69 -2.19
CA ASN A 156 8.09 -3.87 -3.12
C ASN A 156 9.12 -4.89 -2.63
N GLN A 157 9.12 -5.22 -1.34
CA GLN A 157 10.10 -6.13 -0.74
C GLN A 157 9.64 -7.58 -0.66
N GLY A 158 8.32 -7.80 -0.61
CA GLY A 158 7.71 -9.11 -0.45
C GLY A 158 6.19 -9.04 -0.43
N GLY A 159 5.57 -10.22 -0.41
CA GLY A 159 4.12 -10.39 -0.36
C GLY A 159 3.69 -11.47 0.62
N LEU A 160 2.54 -11.26 1.27
CA LEU A 160 1.90 -12.23 2.14
C LEU A 160 0.53 -12.60 1.56
N VAL A 161 0.32 -13.90 1.33
CA VAL A 161 -0.92 -14.45 0.76
C VAL A 161 -1.65 -15.37 1.74
N HIS A 162 -2.87 -15.75 1.35
CA HIS A 162 -3.72 -16.71 2.05
C HIS A 162 -2.97 -17.98 2.50
N PRO A 163 -3.22 -18.50 3.72
CA PRO A 163 -2.49 -19.64 4.28
C PRO A 163 -2.69 -20.95 3.50
N ASN A 164 -3.81 -21.09 2.78
CA ASN A 164 -4.07 -22.28 1.96
C ASN A 164 -3.54 -22.17 0.51
N ALA A 165 -2.75 -21.14 0.19
CA ALA A 165 -2.11 -21.04 -1.12
C ALA A 165 -1.13 -22.22 -1.32
N THR A 166 -1.19 -22.84 -2.49
CA THR A 166 -0.30 -23.97 -2.80
C THR A 166 1.12 -23.49 -3.08
N MET A 167 2.13 -24.34 -2.86
CA MET A 167 3.52 -23.97 -3.17
C MET A 167 3.75 -23.64 -4.66
N GLN A 168 2.93 -24.21 -5.54
CA GLN A 168 2.95 -23.90 -6.97
C GLN A 168 2.45 -22.47 -7.23
N GLU A 169 1.29 -22.10 -6.67
CA GLU A 169 0.75 -20.74 -6.76
C GLU A 169 1.73 -19.70 -6.16
N LEU A 170 2.39 -20.03 -5.04
CA LEU A 170 3.40 -19.15 -4.43
C LEU A 170 4.60 -18.92 -5.36
N ALA A 171 5.11 -19.98 -5.99
CA ALA A 171 6.25 -19.89 -6.89
C ALA A 171 5.90 -19.12 -8.18
N GLU A 172 4.69 -19.32 -8.70
CA GLU A 172 4.17 -18.58 -9.85
C GLU A 172 4.02 -17.08 -9.53
N LEU A 173 3.36 -16.73 -8.42
CA LEU A 173 3.22 -15.35 -7.96
C LEU A 173 4.58 -14.68 -7.70
N SER A 174 5.51 -15.40 -7.09
CA SER A 174 6.84 -14.87 -6.80
C SER A 174 7.65 -14.61 -8.08
N SER A 175 7.52 -15.47 -9.09
CA SER A 175 8.18 -15.30 -10.39
C SER A 175 7.54 -14.21 -11.24
N LEU A 176 6.23 -13.97 -11.06
CA LEU A 176 5.47 -12.98 -11.82
C LEU A 176 5.61 -11.57 -11.24
N LEU A 177 5.69 -11.44 -9.91
CA LEU A 177 5.84 -10.16 -9.22
C LEU A 177 7.30 -9.78 -8.93
N ASP A 178 8.26 -10.65 -9.25
CA ASP A 178 9.69 -10.50 -8.94
C ASP A 178 9.99 -10.19 -7.46
N ILE A 179 9.12 -10.63 -6.54
CA ILE A 179 9.27 -10.47 -5.10
C ILE A 179 9.07 -11.80 -4.37
N PRO A 180 9.69 -12.00 -3.19
CA PRO A 180 9.43 -13.19 -2.38
C PRO A 180 7.99 -13.15 -1.84
N VAL A 181 7.26 -14.25 -2.02
CA VAL A 181 5.89 -14.40 -1.54
C VAL A 181 5.82 -15.55 -0.54
N ALA A 182 5.19 -15.33 0.60
CA ALA A 182 4.94 -16.35 1.61
C ALA A 182 3.45 -16.48 1.92
N SER A 183 3.02 -17.68 2.32
CA SER A 183 1.70 -17.93 2.89
C SER A 183 1.76 -17.74 4.41
N GLY A 184 0.79 -17.04 4.99
CA GLY A 184 0.71 -16.89 6.43
C GLY A 184 -0.68 -16.48 6.90
N SER A 185 -0.79 -16.14 8.18
CA SER A 185 -2.02 -15.66 8.81
C SER A 185 -1.75 -14.40 9.63
N VAL A 186 -2.82 -13.71 9.98
CA VAL A 186 -2.80 -12.52 10.85
C VAL A 186 -3.84 -12.68 11.95
N ASN A 187 -3.74 -11.93 13.05
CA ASN A 187 -4.76 -11.94 14.12
C ASN A 187 -5.11 -13.33 14.68
N LEU A 188 -4.11 -14.17 14.99
CA LEU A 188 -4.30 -15.54 15.51
C LEU A 188 -5.02 -16.47 14.52
N GLY A 189 -4.49 -16.56 13.29
CA GLY A 189 -4.97 -17.53 12.31
C GLY A 189 -6.07 -17.02 11.37
N SER A 190 -6.34 -15.72 11.33
CA SER A 190 -7.22 -15.14 10.32
C SER A 190 -6.61 -15.26 8.93
N SER A 191 -7.43 -15.72 7.98
CA SER A 191 -7.10 -15.79 6.56
C SER A 191 -7.26 -14.47 5.82
N LEU A 192 -7.87 -13.46 6.45
CA LEU A 192 -8.12 -12.14 5.87
C LEU A 192 -6.89 -11.25 6.04
N ILE A 193 -5.85 -11.52 5.25
CA ILE A 193 -4.53 -10.88 5.39
C ILE A 193 -4.63 -9.36 5.27
N ALA A 194 -5.24 -8.84 4.21
CA ALA A 194 -5.37 -7.39 4.00
C ALA A 194 -6.33 -6.71 4.98
N GLY A 195 -7.17 -7.49 5.69
CA GLY A 195 -7.96 -6.97 6.79
C GLY A 195 -7.08 -6.68 8.00
N GLY A 196 -6.20 -7.60 8.36
CA GLY A 196 -5.39 -7.52 9.58
C GLY A 196 -4.03 -6.85 9.44
N LEU A 197 -3.60 -6.49 8.23
CA LEU A 197 -2.24 -6.05 7.95
C LEU A 197 -2.19 -4.92 6.91
N CYS A 198 -1.43 -3.87 7.21
CA CYS A 198 -1.02 -2.83 6.27
C CYS A 198 0.51 -2.76 6.26
N VAL A 199 1.12 -2.72 5.08
CA VAL A 199 2.58 -2.75 4.94
C VAL A 199 3.04 -1.72 3.93
N ASN A 200 4.18 -1.09 4.21
CA ASN A 200 5.02 -0.43 3.22
C ASN A 200 6.43 -1.03 3.28
N ASP A 201 7.38 -0.44 2.57
CA ASP A 201 8.73 -1.00 2.47
C ASP A 201 9.57 -0.94 3.77
N TRP A 202 9.14 -0.21 4.81
CA TRP A 202 9.91 -0.01 6.04
C TRP A 202 9.14 -0.21 7.36
N CYS A 203 7.82 -0.16 7.33
CA CYS A 203 6.93 -0.36 8.47
C CYS A 203 5.74 -1.24 8.09
N ALA A 204 5.27 -1.97 9.10
CA ALA A 204 4.06 -2.77 8.99
C ALA A 204 3.22 -2.49 10.22
N PHE A 205 1.92 -2.31 9.99
CA PHE A 205 0.94 -2.27 11.05
C PHE A 205 0.15 -3.58 10.98
N CYS A 206 -0.04 -4.24 12.10
CA CYS A 206 -0.88 -5.42 12.22
C CYS A 206 -1.91 -5.27 13.34
N GLY A 207 -2.97 -6.08 13.29
CA GLY A 207 -3.99 -6.07 14.35
C GLY A 207 -3.44 -6.54 15.69
N MET A 208 -4.01 -6.03 16.78
CA MET A 208 -3.56 -6.28 18.16
C MET A 208 -3.49 -7.77 18.53
N ASN A 209 -4.34 -8.61 17.94
CA ASN A 209 -4.33 -10.05 18.18
C ASN A 209 -3.21 -10.79 17.45
N THR A 210 -2.41 -10.15 16.60
CA THR A 210 -1.38 -10.84 15.83
C THR A 210 -0.29 -11.40 16.76
N SER A 211 -0.06 -12.70 16.67
CA SER A 211 0.89 -13.43 17.51
C SER A 211 2.35 -13.06 17.20
N ALA A 212 3.25 -13.30 18.15
CA ALA A 212 4.68 -13.01 17.95
C ALA A 212 5.28 -13.85 16.81
N THR A 213 4.79 -15.07 16.61
CA THR A 213 5.19 -15.94 15.49
C THR A 213 4.73 -15.39 14.14
N GLU A 214 3.49 -14.90 14.04
CA GLU A 214 2.98 -14.26 12.82
C GLU A 214 3.75 -12.97 12.51
N ILE A 215 4.05 -12.15 13.52
CA ILE A 215 4.89 -10.95 13.37
C ILE A 215 6.29 -11.29 12.85
N GLY A 216 6.92 -12.34 13.39
CA GLY A 216 8.22 -12.79 12.91
C GLY A 216 8.21 -13.17 11.42
N VAL A 217 7.13 -13.79 10.95
CA VAL A 217 6.94 -14.09 9.51
C VAL A 217 6.79 -12.80 8.72
N ILE A 218 5.92 -11.87 9.15
CA ILE A 218 5.70 -10.56 8.50
C ILE A 218 7.01 -9.77 8.40
N GLU A 219 7.77 -9.64 9.49
CA GLU A 219 9.03 -8.90 9.48
C GLU A 219 10.06 -9.54 8.56
N SER A 220 10.10 -10.87 8.49
CA SER A 220 11.03 -11.60 7.62
C SER A 220 10.71 -11.44 6.13
N ILE A 221 9.44 -11.56 5.73
CA ILE A 221 9.02 -11.54 4.33
C ILE A 221 9.10 -10.12 3.74
N PHE A 222 8.70 -9.13 4.53
CA PHE A 222 8.72 -7.72 4.14
C PHE A 222 10.08 -7.05 4.43
N LYS A 223 11.03 -7.77 5.02
CA LYS A 223 12.37 -7.29 5.40
C LYS A 223 12.35 -6.07 6.33
N ILE A 224 11.32 -5.97 7.16
CA ILE A 224 11.10 -4.86 8.08
C ILE A 224 11.91 -5.11 9.36
N GLY A 225 12.72 -4.12 9.77
CA GLY A 225 13.54 -4.21 10.98
C GLY A 225 14.98 -4.70 10.76
N LEU A 226 15.36 -5.09 9.53
CA LEU A 226 16.76 -5.39 9.18
C LEU A 226 17.61 -4.13 8.95
N LYS A 227 16.98 -2.98 8.66
CA LYS A 227 17.62 -1.66 8.59
C LYS A 227 17.33 -0.90 9.87
N GLY A 228 18.35 -0.63 10.69
CA GLY A 228 18.21 0.26 11.83
C GLY A 228 17.83 1.68 11.38
N PRO A 229 17.14 2.49 12.21
CA PRO A 229 16.72 3.86 11.86
C PRO A 229 17.87 4.79 11.40
N GLN A 230 19.11 4.48 11.78
CA GLN A 230 20.32 5.19 11.32
C GLN A 230 20.71 4.93 9.85
N GLN A 231 20.30 3.82 9.25
CA GLN A 231 20.61 3.51 7.84
C GLN A 231 19.59 4.12 6.86
N MET A 232 18.33 4.29 7.30
CA MET A 232 17.27 4.92 6.50
C MET A 232 17.52 6.42 6.28
N SER A 233 17.94 7.13 7.33
CA SER A 233 18.29 8.57 7.25
C SER A 233 19.50 8.82 6.35
N SER A 234 20.45 7.88 6.30
CA SER A 234 21.62 7.98 5.42
C SER A 234 21.30 7.65 3.96
N GLU A 235 20.48 6.63 3.68
CA GLU A 235 20.05 6.33 2.30
C GLU A 235 19.15 7.43 1.70
N LEU A 236 18.21 8.00 2.47
CA LEU A 236 17.35 9.11 2.01
C LEU A 236 18.17 10.39 1.75
N GLN A 237 19.17 10.69 2.58
CA GLN A 237 20.10 11.80 2.33
C GLN A 237 20.99 11.56 1.10
N ILE A 238 21.41 10.32 0.85
CA ILE A 238 22.18 9.95 -0.34
C ILE A 238 21.31 10.08 -1.60
N HIS A 239 20.04 9.66 -1.55
CA HIS A 239 19.12 9.78 -2.68
C HIS A 239 18.79 11.24 -3.00
N SER A 240 18.57 12.08 -1.98
CA SER A 240 18.38 13.53 -2.14
C SER A 240 19.64 14.24 -2.67
N ARG A 241 20.84 13.82 -2.24
CA ARG A 241 22.12 14.34 -2.77
C ARG A 241 22.39 13.91 -4.21
N ASN A 242 22.07 12.68 -4.58
CA ASN A 242 22.27 12.18 -5.95
C ASN A 242 21.27 12.80 -6.94
N ALA A 243 20.03 13.06 -6.52
CA ALA A 243 19.06 13.82 -7.32
C ALA A 243 19.57 15.24 -7.61
N ASN A 244 20.10 15.93 -6.59
CA ASN A 244 20.69 17.26 -6.75
C ASN A 244 21.98 17.26 -7.60
N PHE A 245 22.81 16.22 -7.50
CA PHE A 245 24.02 16.09 -8.33
C PHE A 245 23.71 15.89 -9.81
N ASN A 246 22.65 15.13 -10.14
CA ASN A 246 22.21 14.97 -11.53
C ASN A 246 21.58 16.24 -12.10
N VAL A 247 20.85 17.02 -11.32
CA VAL A 247 20.28 18.29 -11.81
C VAL A 247 21.38 19.32 -12.08
N LEU A 248 22.40 19.41 -11.21
CA LEU A 248 23.55 20.32 -11.38
C LEU A 248 24.46 19.91 -12.55
N SER A 249 24.66 18.61 -12.79
CA SER A 249 25.45 18.14 -13.93
C SER A 249 24.75 18.40 -15.27
N TYR A 250 23.43 18.19 -15.34
CA TYR A 250 22.63 18.50 -16.54
C TYR A 250 22.53 20.01 -16.82
N MET A 251 22.42 20.86 -15.78
CA MET A 251 22.41 22.32 -15.97
C MET A 251 23.76 22.87 -16.44
N ASN A 252 24.87 22.32 -15.94
CA ASN A 252 26.21 22.71 -16.39
C ASN A 252 26.53 22.26 -17.82
N ALA A 253 26.06 21.08 -18.25
CA ALA A 253 26.19 20.62 -19.63
C ALA A 253 25.42 21.55 -20.61
N ARG A 254 24.22 21.99 -20.23
CA ARG A 254 23.39 22.87 -21.07
C ARG A 254 23.91 24.31 -21.18
N LEU A 255 24.65 24.79 -20.18
CA LEU A 255 25.31 26.10 -20.20
C LEU A 255 26.56 26.13 -21.10
N GLN A 256 27.24 25.00 -21.28
CA GLN A 256 28.37 24.89 -22.21
C GLN A 256 27.91 24.90 -23.69
N ASP A 257 26.77 24.27 -24.00
CA ASP A 257 26.20 24.27 -25.36
C ASP A 257 25.63 25.63 -25.81
N LEU A 258 25.40 26.57 -24.89
CA LEU A 258 24.92 27.93 -25.17
C LEU A 258 26.06 28.95 -25.34
N THR A 259 27.32 28.53 -25.19
CA THR A 259 28.51 29.41 -25.26
C THR A 259 29.47 29.09 -26.42
N MET A 260 29.05 28.23 -27.36
CA MET A 260 29.65 28.13 -28.71
C MET A 260 28.68 28.64 -29.77
#